data_AF-A0A929MUW1-F1
#
_entry.id   AF-A0A929MUW1-F1
#
_cell.length_a   1.000
_cell.length_b   1.000
_cell.length_c   1.000
_cell.angle_alpha   90.00
_cell.angle_beta   90.00
_cell.angle_gamma   90.00
#
_symmetry.space_group_name_H-M   'P 1'
#
loop_
_entity.id
_entity.type
_entity.pdbx_description
1 polymer ?
#
loop_
_entity_poly.entity_id
_entity_poly.type
_entity_poly.pdbx_seq_one_letter_code
_entity_poly.pdbx_strand_id
1 'polypeptide(L)' 'MYDKLETKVRKEHRDFLKKKALQYRRQAMKHAYDNPRRYNELVYEARQLDLCANLIYSEE' A
#
# COMPACT_ATOMS: atom_id res chain seq x y z
N MET A 1 20.61 -7.81 19.90
CA MET A 1 19.37 -8.63 19.93
C MET A 1 18.12 -7.84 19.49
N TYR A 2 18.28 -6.63 18.93
CA TYR A 2 17.18 -5.75 18.49
C TYR A 2 16.72 -6.02 17.03
N ASP A 3 17.61 -6.54 16.17
CA ASP A 3 17.33 -6.74 14.74
C ASP A 3 16.14 -7.64 14.42
N LYS A 4 15.89 -8.69 15.22
CA LYS A 4 14.81 -9.65 14.93
C LYS A 4 13.43 -9.05 15.15
N LEU A 5 13.26 -8.27 16.22
CA LEU A 5 11.99 -7.62 16.52
C LEU A 5 11.73 -6.49 15.53
N GLU A 6 12.75 -5.68 15.25
CA GLU A 6 12.66 -4.59 14.28
C GLU A 6 12.32 -5.10 12.87
N THR A 7 13.02 -6.14 12.39
CA THR A 7 12.73 -6.76 11.10
C THR A 7 11.31 -7.31 11.02
N LYS A 8 10.80 -7.89 12.12
CA LYS A 8 9.43 -8.38 12.20
C LYS A 8 8.42 -7.23 12.11
N VAL A 9 8.62 -6.16 12.85
CA VAL A 9 7.75 -4.97 12.83
C VAL A 9 7.75 -4.30 11.46
N ARG A 10 8.92 -4.13 10.84
CA ARG A 10 9.07 -3.62 9.46
C ARG A 10 8.28 -4.48 8.47
N LYS A 11 8.38 -5.81 8.58
CA LYS A 11 7.62 -6.75 7.73
C LYS A 11 6.11 -6.58 7.92
N GLU A 12 5.64 -6.54 9.16
CA GLU A 12 4.22 -6.38 9.47
C GLU A 12 3.66 -5.05 8.93
N HIS A 13 4.43 -3.96 9.05
CA HIS A 13 4.04 -2.65 8.51
C HIS A 13 3.99 -2.66 6.98
N ARG A 14 4.97 -3.27 6.31
CA ARG A 14 4.96 -3.44 4.86
C ARG A 14 3.74 -4.24 4.40
N ASP A 15 3.47 -5.37 5.04
CA ASP A 15 2.36 -6.25 4.68
C ASP A 15 1.00 -5.55 4.90
N PHE A 16 0.88 -4.75 5.97
CA PHE A 16 -0.29 -3.90 6.20
C PHE A 16 -0.51 -2.89 5.07
N LEU A 17 0.53 -2.15 4.68
CA LEU A 17 0.44 -1.17 3.60
C LEU A 17 0.08 -1.81 2.26
N LYS A 18 0.69 -2.96 1.92
CA LYS A 18 0.36 -3.73 0.71
C LYS A 18 -1.10 -4.22 0.72
N LYS A 19 -1.58 -4.72 1.87
CA LYS A 19 -2.97 -5.16 2.03
C LYS A 19 -3.94 -4.00 1.86
N LYS A 20 -3.62 -2.83 2.42
CA LYS A 20 -4.41 -1.60 2.25
C LYS A 20 -4.42 -1.16 0.78
N ALA A 21 -3.28 -1.11 0.11
CA ALA A 21 -3.19 -0.78 -1.32
C ALA A 21 -4.05 -1.71 -2.19
N LEU A 22 -4.09 -3.01 -1.88
CA LEU A 22 -4.97 -3.97 -2.57
C LEU A 22 -6.46 -3.66 -2.37
N GLN A 23 -6.87 -3.23 -1.18
CA GLN A 23 -8.25 -2.83 -0.91
C GLN A 23 -8.65 -1.61 -1.75
N TYR A 24 -7.78 -0.60 -1.84
CA TYR A 24 -8.02 0.58 -2.68
C TYR A 24 -8.15 0.21 -4.15
N ARG A 25 -7.31 -0.68 -4.68
CA ARG A 25 -7.45 -1.19 -6.06
C ARG A 25 -8.79 -1.90 -6.28
N ARG A 26 -9.21 -2.75 -5.35
CA ARG A 26 -10.51 -3.44 -5.42
C ARG A 26 -11.69 -2.46 -5.40
N GLN A 27 -11.59 -1.40 -4.61
CA GLN A 27 -12.58 -0.33 -4.59
C GLN A 27 -12.56 0.47 -5.90
N ALA A 28 -11.37 0.80 -6.42
CA ALA A 28 -11.21 1.54 -7.67
C ALA A 28 -11.93 0.83 -8.82
N MET A 29 -11.79 -0.50 -8.93
CA MET A 29 -12.42 -1.28 -10.00
C MET A 29 -13.95 -1.16 -10.04
N LYS A 30 -14.60 -0.88 -8.90
CA LYS A 30 -16.06 -0.63 -8.86
C LYS A 30 -16.46 0.68 -9.53
N HIS A 31 -15.51 1.59 -9.75
CA HIS A 31 -15.74 2.92 -10.31
C HIS A 31 -15.14 3.08 -11.71
N ALA A 32 -14.55 2.03 -12.29
CA ALA A 32 -13.79 2.13 -13.55
C ALA A 32 -14.62 2.65 -14.73
N TYR A 33 -15.91 2.31 -14.78
CA TYR A 33 -16.81 2.72 -15.86
C TYR A 33 -17.76 3.85 -15.45
N ASP A 34 -18.18 3.90 -14.18
CA ASP A 34 -19.21 4.85 -13.72
C ASP A 34 -18.63 6.17 -13.20
N ASN A 35 -17.41 6.16 -12.64
CA ASN A 35 -16.79 7.35 -12.05
C ASN A 35 -15.27 7.33 -12.21
N PRO A 36 -14.75 7.72 -13.39
CA PRO A 36 -13.32 7.71 -13.69
C PRO A 36 -12.48 8.59 -12.74
N ARG A 37 -13.05 9.70 -12.23
CA ARG A 37 -12.37 10.55 -11.24
C ARG A 37 -12.12 9.77 -9.96
N ARG A 38 -13.15 9.11 -9.42
CA ARG A 38 -13.03 8.31 -8.19
C ARG A 38 -12.12 7.11 -8.38
N TYR A 39 -12.15 6.48 -9.55
CA TYR A 39 -11.20 5.44 -9.93
C TYR A 39 -9.76 5.95 -9.82
N ASN A 40 -9.45 7.08 -10.45
CA ASN A 40 -8.10 7.66 -10.46
C ASN A 40 -7.61 8.05 -9.06
N GLU A 41 -8.48 8.63 -8.22
CA GLU A 41 -8.16 8.93 -6.82
C GLU A 41 -7.76 7.67 -6.05
N LEU A 42 -8.55 6.60 -6.15
CA LEU A 42 -8.28 5.34 -5.43
C LEU A 42 -7.03 4.63 -5.95
N VAL A 43 -6.75 4.69 -7.26
CA VAL A 43 -5.52 4.16 -7.85
C VAL A 43 -4.30 4.94 -7.38
N TYR A 44 -4.41 6.27 -7.30
CA TYR A 44 -3.34 7.14 -6.79
C TYR A 44 -3.01 6.80 -5.33
N GLU A 45 -4.02 6.72 -4.46
CA GLU A 45 -3.85 6.33 -3.05
C GLU A 45 -3.20 4.94 -2.90
N ALA A 46 -3.64 3.96 -3.71
CA ALA A 46 -3.01 2.63 -3.71
C ALA A 46 -1.52 2.71 -4.08
N ARG A 47 -1.15 3.56 -5.04
CA ARG A 47 0.24 3.75 -5.46
C ARG A 47 1.08 4.40 -4.37
N GLN A 48 0.56 5.40 -3.67
CA GLN A 48 1.26 6.03 -2.55
C GLN A 48 1.57 5.02 -1.44
N LEU A 49 0.59 4.17 -1.09
CA LEU A 49 0.80 3.10 -0.11
C LEU A 49 1.86 2.09 -0.55
N ASP A 50 1.91 1.76 -1.84
CA ASP A 50 2.95 0.88 -2.38
C ASP A 50 4.34 1.50 -2.34
N LEU A 51 4.45 2.80 -2.59
CA LEU A 51 5.71 3.54 -2.45
C LEU A 51 6.18 3.50 -1.00
N CYS A 52 5.31 3.86 -0.05
CA CYS A 52 5.64 3.78 1.38
C CYS A 52 6.06 2.36 1.81
N ALA A 53 5.38 1.33 1.31
CA ALA A 53 5.71 -0.06 1.62
C ALA A 53 7.08 -0.50 1.08
N ASN A 54 7.52 0.09 -0.04
CA ASN A 54 8.84 -0.19 -0.61
C ASN A 54 9.95 0.57 0.12
N LEU A 55 9.65 1.73 0.72
CA LEU A 55 10.61 2.53 1.48
C LEU A 55 11.02 1.91 2.82
N ILE A 56 10.20 1.02 3.41
CA ILE A 56 10.47 0.37 4.70
C ILE A 56 11.79 -0.44 4.72
N TYR A 57 12.28 -0.84 3.53
CA TYR A 57 13.52 -1.61 3.35
C TYR A 57 14.56 -0.88 2.50
N SER A 58 14.34 0.38 2.12
CA SER A 58 15.28 1.12 1.25
C SER A 58 16.29 1.96 2.03
N GLU A 59 16.29 1.92 3.37
CA GLU A 59 17.30 2.56 4.21
C GLU A 59 18.39 1.56 4.63
N GLU A 60 18.94 0.83 3.65
CA GLU A 60 20.24 0.13 3.76
C GLU A 60 21.32 0.92 3.03
#